data_AF-A0A0M3BA29-F1
#
_entry.id   AF-A0A0M3BA29-F1
#
_cell.length_a   1.000
_cell.length_b   1.000
_cell.length_c   1.000
_cell.angle_alpha   90.00
_cell.angle_beta   90.00
_cell.angle_gamma   90.00
#
_symmetry.space_group_name_H-M   'P 1'
#
loop_
_entity.id
_entity.type
_entity.pdbx_description
1 polymer ?
#
loop_
_entity_poly.entity_id
_entity_poly.type
_entity_poly.pdbx_seq_one_letter_code
_entity_poly.pdbx_strand_id
1 'polypeptide(L)' 'YIAAIAAANGLAIATRDTSPFEAAGLKVINPWSR' A
#
# COMPACT_ATOMS: atom_id res chain seq x y z
N TYR A 1 10.56 3.04 -3.21
CA TYR A 1 10.57 1.94 -4.19
C TYR A 1 9.51 0.86 -3.95
N ILE A 2 9.08 0.59 -2.71
CA ILE A 2 8.04 -0.40 -2.39
C ILE A 2 6.74 -0.17 -3.20
N ALA A 3 6.27 1.09 -3.28
CA ALA A 3 5.09 1.47 -4.05
C ALA A 3 5.15 1.08 -5.54
N ALA A 4 6.29 1.33 -6.20
CA ALA A 4 6.48 1.03 -7.61
C ALA A 4 6.47 -0.49 -7.88
N ILE A 5 7.06 -1.28 -6.97
CA ILE A 5 7.08 -2.73 -7.08
C ILE A 5 5.67 -3.31 -6.91
N ALA A 6 4.90 -2.81 -5.92
CA ALA A 6 3.53 -3.23 -5.71
C ALA A 6 2.62 -2.87 -6.90
N ALA A 7 2.80 -1.68 -7.47
CA ALA A 7 2.08 -1.24 -8.67
C ALA A 7 2.36 -2.15 -9.87
N ALA A 8 3.64 -2.45 -10.13
CA ALA A 8 4.06 -3.26 -11.27
C ALA A 8 3.59 -4.73 -11.17
N ASN A 9 3.42 -5.25 -9.96
CA ASN A 9 3.05 -6.64 -9.72
C ASN A 9 1.57 -6.83 -9.32
N GLY A 10 0.78 -5.75 -9.24
CA GLY A 10 -0.62 -5.82 -8.79
C GLY A 10 -0.79 -6.29 -7.34
N LEU A 11 0.21 -6.04 -6.48
CA LEU A 11 0.23 -6.49 -5.09
C LEU A 11 -0.42 -5.47 -4.16
N ALA A 12 -1.02 -5.95 -3.07
CA ALA A 12 -1.50 -5.09 -1.99
C ALA A 12 -0.38 -4.83 -0.96
N ILE A 13 -0.31 -3.60 -0.45
CA ILE A 13 0.67 -3.19 0.57
C ILE A 13 0.05 -3.33 1.96
N ALA A 14 0.62 -4.17 2.81
CA ALA A 14 0.24 -4.24 4.22
C ALA A 14 1.14 -3.30 5.04
N THR A 15 0.62 -2.14 5.45
CA THR A 15 1.40 -1.13 6.21
C THR A 15 0.52 -0.39 7.21
N ARG A 16 1.14 0.11 8.29
CA ARG A 16 0.48 0.99 9.27
C ARG A 16 0.26 2.40 8.72
N ASP A 17 1.22 2.89 7.92
CA ASP A 17 1.18 4.23 7.35
C ASP A 17 0.56 4.17 5.95
N THR A 18 -0.77 4.20 5.86
CA THR A 18 -1.50 4.01 4.60
C THR A 18 -1.51 5.25 3.71
N SER A 19 -1.53 6.45 4.30
CA SER A 19 -1.67 7.73 3.60
C SER A 19 -0.78 7.90 2.36
N PRO A 20 0.55 7.64 2.40
CA PRO A 20 1.40 7.82 1.23
C PRO A 20 1.12 6.81 0.10
N PHE A 21 0.63 5.62 0.43
CA PHE A 21 0.36 4.56 -0.54
C PHE A 21 -1.06 4.64 -1.11
N GLU A 22 -2.02 5.12 -0.33
CA GLU A 22 -3.37 5.46 -0.81
C GLU A 22 -3.32 6.65 -1.78
N ALA A 23 -2.52 7.68 -1.48
CA ALA A 23 -2.30 8.81 -2.39
C ALA A 23 -1.63 8.38 -3.72
N ALA A 24 -0.87 7.30 -3.70
CA ALA A 24 -0.29 6.68 -4.90
C ALA A 24 -1.29 5.77 -5.65
N GLY A 25 -2.54 5.67 -5.20
CA GLY A 25 -3.59 4.85 -5.82
C GLY A 25 -3.39 3.35 -5.63
N LEU A 26 -2.56 2.94 -4.67
CA LEU A 26 -2.27 1.53 -4.41
C LEU A 26 -3.28 0.93 -3.45
N LYS A 27 -3.51 -0.38 -3.59
CA LYS A 27 -4.34 -1.12 -2.66
C LYS A 27 -3.56 -1.34 -1.36
N VAL A 28 -3.99 -0.67 -0.30
CA VAL A 28 -3.34 -0.74 1.01
C VAL A 28 -4.25 -1.47 2.00
N ILE A 29 -3.65 -2.34 2.80
CA ILE A 29 -4.29 -3.00 3.93
C ILE A 29 -3.59 -2.50 5.18
N ASN A 30 -4.34 -2.03 6.18
CA ASN A 30 -3.79 -1.66 7.48
C ASN A 30 -4.05 -2.79 8.49
N PRO A 31 -3.06 -3.62 8.84
CA PRO A 31 -3.22 -4.69 9.82
C PRO A 31 -3.53 -4.21 11.24
N TRP A 32 -3.34 -2.92 11.52
CA TRP A 32 -3.55 -2.31 12.83
C TRP A 32 -4.90 -1.57 12.94
N SER A 33 -5.62 -1.40 11.82
CA SER A 33 -7.03 -1.00 11.87
C SER A 33 -7.83 -2.21 12.33
N ARG A 34 -8.36 -2.12 13.55
CA ARG A 34 -9.26 -3.11 14.14
C ARG A 34 -10.59 -3.19 13.40
#